data_AF-A0A9X3CPN1-F1
#
_entry.id   AF-A0A9X3CPN1-F1
#
_cell.length_a   1.000
_cell.length_b   1.000
_cell.length_c   1.000
_cell.angle_alpha   90.00
_cell.angle_beta   90.00
_cell.angle_gamma   90.00
#
_symmetry.space_group_name_H-M   'P 1'
#
loop_
_entity.id
_entity.type
_entity.pdbx_description
1 polymer ?
#
loop_
_entity_poly.entity_id
_entity_poly.type
_entity_poly.pdbx_seq_one_letter_code
_entity_poly.pdbx_strand_id
1 'polypeptide(L)'
;MMYRVVWFIFAPAITLLYGWVCTSFLFPFVFDVTKVLYEPIGYISGILFAGFFSILLVFGYRFVEVTFLKEVKPTNKQLKVSFVTGLIFGVFVNYATYSLIIEPKGLMECPAELGYKNNLMSEYVIDLKECSVN
;
A
#
# COMPACT_ATOMS: atom_id res chain seq x y z
N MET A 1 -30.70 5.49 11.32
CA MET A 1 -30.35 4.11 11.73
C MET A 1 -29.78 3.31 10.56
N MET A 2 -30.45 3.25 9.41
CA MET A 2 -29.99 2.52 8.20
C MET A 2 -28.60 2.93 7.70
N TYR A 3 -28.28 4.23 7.67
CA TYR A 3 -26.96 4.70 7.23
C TYR A 3 -25.79 4.21 8.11
N ARG A 4 -26.00 4.04 9.42
CA ARG A 4 -24.94 3.59 10.35
C ARG A 4 -24.59 2.13 10.11
N VAL A 5 -25.61 1.29 9.85
CA VAL A 5 -25.45 -0.14 9.55
C VAL A 5 -24.73 -0.33 8.21
N VAL A 6 -25.11 0.44 7.18
CA VAL A 6 -24.42 0.44 5.89
C VAL A 6 -22.94 0.82 6.07
N TRP A 7 -22.64 1.91 6.77
CA TRP A 7 -21.26 2.31 7.04
C TRP A 7 -20.47 1.28 7.85
N PHE A 8 -21.12 0.59 8.78
CA PHE A 8 -20.48 -0.46 9.60
C PHE A 8 -20.08 -1.70 8.78
N ILE A 9 -20.71 -1.95 7.64
CA ILE A 9 -20.39 -3.09 6.76
C ILE A 9 -19.42 -2.67 5.64
N PHE A 10 -19.71 -1.53 4.99
CA PHE A 10 -18.92 -1.09 3.84
C PHE A 10 -17.54 -0.56 4.23
N ALA A 11 -17.41 0.15 5.37
CA ALA A 11 -16.12 0.73 5.74
C ALA A 11 -15.07 -0.31 6.14
N PRO A 12 -15.38 -1.39 6.90
CA PRO A 12 -14.44 -2.48 7.09
C PRO A 12 -14.07 -3.17 5.78
N ALA A 13 -15.03 -3.41 4.88
CA ALA A 13 -14.75 -4.05 3.60
C ALA A 13 -13.75 -3.22 2.76
N ILE A 14 -13.95 -1.90 2.66
CA ILE A 14 -13.03 -1.00 1.97
C ILE A 14 -11.66 -0.98 2.67
N THR A 15 -11.63 -0.92 4.00
CA THR A 15 -10.37 -0.90 4.77
C THR A 15 -9.60 -2.20 4.61
N LEU A 16 -10.29 -3.35 4.57
CA LEU A 16 -9.69 -4.66 4.33
C LEU A 16 -9.16 -4.80 2.91
N LEU A 17 -9.91 -4.36 1.90
CA LEU A 17 -9.45 -4.35 0.51
C LEU A 17 -8.22 -3.47 0.34
N TYR A 18 -8.23 -2.26 0.92
CA TYR A 18 -7.09 -1.36 0.88
C TYR A 18 -5.88 -1.94 1.63
N GLY A 19 -6.13 -2.53 2.80
CA GLY A 19 -5.13 -3.20 3.61
C GLY A 19 -4.49 -4.38 2.87
N TRP A 20 -5.29 -5.17 2.14
CA TRP A 20 -4.81 -6.25 1.28
C TRP A 20 -3.80 -5.75 0.24
N VAL A 21 -4.12 -4.64 -0.45
CA VAL A 21 -3.19 -4.01 -1.40
C VAL A 21 -1.93 -3.53 -0.69
N CYS A 22 -2.01 -2.95 0.51
CA CYS A 22 -0.80 -2.58 1.26
C CYS A 22 0.04 -3.79 1.67
N THR A 23 -0.61 -4.90 2.05
CA THR A 23 0.09 -6.12 2.46
C THR A 23 0.81 -6.81 1.31
N SER A 24 0.37 -6.66 0.06
CA SER A 24 1.10 -7.24 -1.08
C SER A 24 2.49 -6.60 -1.26
N PHE A 25 2.67 -5.33 -0.89
CA PHE A 25 3.98 -4.67 -0.85
C PHE A 25 4.87 -5.16 0.31
N LEU A 26 4.28 -5.75 1.35
CA LEU A 26 5.00 -6.31 2.49
C LEU A 26 5.27 -7.82 2.34
N PHE A 27 4.57 -8.48 1.42
CA PHE A 27 4.67 -9.91 1.17
C PHE A 27 6.11 -10.40 0.91
N PRO A 28 6.95 -9.68 0.13
CA PRO A 28 8.34 -10.06 -0.12
C PRO A 28 9.23 -10.17 1.14
N PHE A 29 8.87 -9.53 2.25
CA PHE A 29 9.65 -9.58 3.49
C PHE A 29 9.34 -10.81 4.35
N VAL A 30 8.21 -11.48 4.10
CA VAL A 30 7.74 -12.62 4.90
C VAL A 30 7.91 -13.93 4.12
N PHE A 31 7.73 -13.88 2.81
CA PHE A 31 7.77 -15.05 1.95
C PHE A 31 8.89 -14.93 0.93
N ASP A 32 9.49 -16.08 0.59
CA ASP A 32 10.47 -16.11 -0.49
C ASP A 32 9.76 -15.93 -1.83
N VAL A 33 9.98 -14.77 -2.44
CA VAL A 33 9.37 -14.39 -3.71
C VAL A 33 10.41 -14.43 -4.82
N THR A 34 9.97 -14.93 -5.98
CA THR A 34 10.76 -14.94 -7.22
C THR A 34 10.54 -13.69 -8.07
N LYS A 35 9.45 -12.96 -7.79
CA LYS A 35 9.06 -11.71 -8.47
C LYS A 35 8.63 -10.64 -7.49
N VAL A 36 9.00 -9.39 -7.78
CA VAL A 36 8.67 -8.22 -6.97
C VAL A 36 8.32 -7.04 -7.87
N LEU A 37 7.25 -6.33 -7.53
CA LEU A 37 6.89 -5.07 -8.18
C LEU A 37 7.60 -3.92 -7.47
N TYR A 38 8.31 -3.09 -8.22
CA TYR A 38 9.13 -2.02 -7.66
C TYR A 38 9.07 -0.72 -8.47
N GLU A 39 9.09 0.41 -7.76
CA GLU A 39 9.23 1.75 -8.35
C GLU A 39 10.47 2.44 -7.76
N PRO A 40 11.39 2.96 -8.57
CA PRO A 40 12.63 3.60 -8.08
C PRO A 40 12.40 4.77 -7.13
N ILE A 41 11.33 5.55 -7.36
CA ILE A 41 11.03 6.77 -6.60
C ILE A 41 10.24 6.46 -5.31
N GLY A 42 9.51 5.34 -5.26
CA GLY A 42 8.64 4.96 -4.14
C GLY A 42 7.42 5.86 -3.95
N TYR A 43 6.98 6.56 -5.00
CA TYR A 43 5.84 7.47 -4.95
C TYR A 43 4.53 6.73 -4.75
N ILE A 44 4.30 5.64 -5.51
CA ILE A 44 3.09 4.82 -5.46
C ILE A 44 2.95 4.17 -4.09
N SER A 45 4.00 3.49 -3.61
CA SER A 45 4.01 2.88 -2.27
C SER A 45 3.83 3.94 -1.18
N GLY A 46 4.53 5.08 -1.28
CA GLY A 46 4.34 6.23 -0.39
C GLY A 46 2.88 6.69 -0.30
N ILE A 47 2.23 6.96 -1.43
CA ILE A 47 0.83 7.42 -1.45
C ILE A 47 -0.13 6.33 -0.95
N LEU A 48 0.12 5.08 -1.32
CA LEU A 48 -0.71 3.96 -0.90
C LEU A 48 -0.74 3.85 0.63
N PHE A 49 0.42 3.83 1.28
CA PHE A 49 0.49 3.76 2.75
C PHE A 49 0.00 5.05 3.43
N ALA A 50 0.23 6.23 2.83
CA ALA A 50 -0.33 7.50 3.30
C ALA A 50 -1.87 7.49 3.34
N GLY A 51 -2.48 6.98 2.26
CA GLY A 51 -3.92 6.80 2.14
C GLY A 51 -4.45 5.80 3.16
N PHE A 52 -3.79 4.63 3.28
CA PHE A 52 -4.19 3.59 4.20
C PHE A 52 -4.20 4.05 5.66
N PHE A 53 -3.12 4.68 6.13
CA PHE A 53 -3.03 5.18 7.50
C PHE A 53 -4.13 6.21 7.78
N SER A 54 -4.38 7.10 6.82
CA SER A 54 -5.44 8.12 6.93
C SER A 54 -6.83 7.49 7.01
N ILE A 55 -7.10 6.46 6.20
CA ILE A 55 -8.37 5.71 6.22
C ILE A 55 -8.56 4.99 7.55
N LEU A 56 -7.51 4.34 8.09
CA LEU A 56 -7.55 3.70 9.40
C LEU A 56 -7.95 4.68 10.51
N LEU A 57 -7.38 5.89 10.48
CA LEU A 57 -7.72 6.93 11.44
C LEU A 57 -9.19 7.35 11.28
N VAL A 58 -9.65 7.65 10.05
CA VAL A 58 -11.06 8.01 9.79
C VAL A 58 -12.02 6.91 10.24
N PHE A 59 -11.69 5.66 9.92
CA PHE A 59 -12.49 4.49 10.32
C PHE A 59 -12.54 4.35 11.84
N GLY A 60 -11.41 4.48 12.54
CA GLY A 60 -11.36 4.42 14.00
C GLY A 60 -12.27 5.46 14.67
N TYR A 61 -12.25 6.71 14.19
CA TYR A 61 -13.15 7.76 14.69
C TYR A 61 -14.62 7.45 14.41
N ARG A 62 -14.95 6.98 13.20
CA ARG A 62 -16.33 6.60 12.86
C ARG A 62 -16.81 5.39 13.64
N PHE A 63 -15.94 4.43 13.92
CA PHE A 63 -16.25 3.29 14.76
C PHE A 63 -16.61 3.73 16.18
N VAL A 64 -15.83 4.63 16.77
CA VAL A 64 -16.12 5.22 18.10
C VAL A 64 -17.46 5.96 18.10
N GLU A 65 -17.75 6.74 17.07
CA GLU A 65 -19.02 7.46 16.97
C GLU A 65 -20.24 6.54 16.89
N VAL A 66 -20.15 5.46 16.11
CA VAL A 66 -21.24 4.49 15.95
C VAL A 66 -21.45 3.66 17.22
N THR A 67 -20.36 3.26 17.88
CA THR A 67 -20.40 2.39 19.07
C THR A 67 -20.76 3.13 20.35
N PHE A 68 -20.21 4.32 20.58
CA PHE A 68 -20.42 5.10 21.80
C PHE A 68 -21.46 6.22 21.66
N LEU A 69 -22.09 6.34 20.48
CA LEU A 69 -23.07 7.40 20.17
C LEU A 69 -22.56 8.82 20.45
N LYS A 70 -21.23 9.00 20.37
CA LYS A 70 -20.55 10.28 20.65
C LYS A 70 -20.01 10.84 19.35
N GLU A 71 -20.40 12.07 19.00
CA GLU A 71 -19.81 12.72 17.84
C GLU A 71 -18.33 13.02 18.09
N VAL A 72 -17.47 12.28 17.41
CA VAL A 72 -16.02 12.49 17.44
C VAL A 72 -15.51 12.49 16.01
N LYS A 73 -14.77 13.53 15.63
CA LYS A 73 -14.17 13.66 14.31
C LYS A 73 -12.66 13.83 14.45
N PRO A 74 -11.87 13.26 13.52
CA PRO A 74 -10.44 13.50 13.52
C PRO A 74 -10.15 14.96 13.22
N THR A 75 -9.13 15.51 13.87
CA THR A 75 -8.67 16.87 13.56
C THR A 75 -7.84 16.89 12.28
N ASN A 76 -7.79 18.03 11.59
CA ASN A 76 -6.93 18.22 10.42
C ASN A 76 -5.45 17.93 10.74
N LYS A 77 -5.00 18.23 11.96
CA LYS A 77 -3.63 17.93 12.40
C LYS A 77 -3.40 16.41 12.46
N GLN A 78 -4.33 15.65 13.02
CA GLN A 78 -4.22 14.19 13.09
C GLN A 78 -4.25 13.54 11.70
N LEU A 79 -5.10 14.02 10.80
CA LEU A 79 -5.12 13.54 9.41
C LEU A 79 -3.80 13.84 8.70
N LYS A 80 -3.25 15.05 8.84
CA LYS A 80 -1.95 15.40 8.27
C LYS A 80 -0.83 14.54 8.82
N VAL A 81 -0.77 14.35 10.13
CA VAL A 81 0.25 13.50 10.77
C VAL A 81 0.10 12.05 10.28
N SER A 82 -1.11 11.51 10.27
CA SER A 82 -1.40 10.16 9.77
C SER A 82 -0.95 9.98 8.32
N PHE A 83 -1.26 10.95 7.47
CA PHE A 83 -0.87 10.94 6.06
C PHE A 83 0.65 10.97 5.90
N VAL A 84 1.33 11.90 6.58
CA VAL A 84 2.80 12.03 6.51
C VAL A 84 3.50 10.78 7.07
N THR A 85 3.01 10.22 8.17
CA THR A 85 3.55 8.98 8.73
C THR A 85 3.39 7.82 7.74
N GLY A 86 2.21 7.66 7.14
CA GLY A 86 2.00 6.62 6.12
C GLY A 86 2.86 6.84 4.88
N LEU A 87 3.08 8.11 4.47
CA LEU A 87 3.95 8.45 3.34
C LEU A 87 5.39 8.03 3.60
N ILE A 88 5.95 8.41 4.76
CA ILE A 88 7.31 8.03 5.16
C ILE A 88 7.43 6.51 5.24
N PHE A 89 6.42 5.84 5.82
CA PHE A 89 6.40 4.39 5.92
C PHE A 89 6.41 3.71 4.54
N GLY A 90 5.59 4.18 3.59
CA GLY A 90 5.55 3.61 2.24
C GLY A 90 6.86 3.80 1.48
N VAL A 91 7.49 4.98 1.58
CA VAL A 91 8.81 5.23 0.99
C VAL A 91 9.87 4.32 1.63
N PHE A 92 9.82 4.14 2.95
CA PHE A 92 10.73 3.24 3.66
C PHE A 92 10.56 1.78 3.21
N VAL A 93 9.32 1.29 3.09
CA VAL A 93 9.02 -0.05 2.57
C VAL A 93 9.62 -0.23 1.18
N ASN A 94 9.44 0.74 0.29
CA ASN A 94 10.01 0.70 -1.06
C ASN A 94 11.55 0.62 -1.05
N TYR A 95 12.19 1.47 -0.24
CA TYR A 95 13.64 1.46 -0.08
C TYR A 95 14.15 0.14 0.49
N ALA A 96 13.45 -0.42 1.49
CA ALA A 96 13.76 -1.71 2.08
C ALA A 96 13.60 -2.84 1.08
N THR A 97 12.59 -2.80 0.21
CA THR A 97 12.40 -3.79 -0.87
C THR A 97 13.61 -3.81 -1.80
N TYR A 98 14.11 -2.63 -2.18
CA TYR A 98 15.31 -2.55 -3.01
C TYR A 98 16.54 -3.13 -2.30
N SER A 99 16.84 -2.60 -1.11
CA SER A 99 18.10 -2.85 -0.41
C SER A 99 18.19 -4.25 0.22
N LEU A 100 17.04 -4.86 0.57
CA LEU A 100 17.00 -6.15 1.26
C LEU A 100 16.56 -7.31 0.37
N ILE A 101 15.96 -7.03 -0.79
CA ILE A 101 15.37 -8.06 -1.65
C ILE A 101 15.94 -7.99 -3.05
N ILE A 102 15.81 -6.86 -3.74
CA ILE A 102 16.23 -6.73 -5.15
C ILE A 102 17.75 -6.82 -5.28
N GLU A 103 18.48 -5.96 -4.58
CA GLU A 103 19.95 -5.88 -4.67
C GLU A 103 20.64 -7.16 -4.16
N PRO A 104 20.29 -7.72 -2.98
CA PRO A 104 20.97 -8.91 -2.47
C PRO A 104 20.66 -10.19 -3.26
N LYS A 105 19.46 -10.30 -3.86
CA LYS A 105 19.09 -11.46 -4.69
C LYS A 105 19.49 -11.31 -6.16
N GLY A 106 20.01 -10.15 -6.56
CA GLY A 106 20.39 -9.86 -7.94
C GLY A 106 19.20 -9.94 -8.90
N LEU A 107 18.01 -9.50 -8.47
CA LEU A 107 16.82 -9.53 -9.32
C LEU A 107 17.01 -8.63 -10.54
N MET A 108 16.59 -9.11 -11.70
CA MET A 108 16.70 -8.41 -12.97
C MET A 108 15.38 -7.73 -13.31
N GLU A 109 15.46 -6.47 -13.76
CA GLU A 109 14.29 -5.75 -14.25
C GLU A 109 13.79 -6.37 -15.56
N CYS A 110 12.50 -6.65 -15.65
CA CYS A 110 11.88 -7.13 -16.88
C CYS A 110 11.92 -6.05 -17.97
N PRO A 111 12.20 -6.42 -19.24
CA PRO A 111 12.19 -5.46 -20.33
C PRO A 111 10.79 -4.86 -20.49
N ALA A 112 10.72 -3.55 -20.71
CA ALA A 112 9.45 -2.88 -20.94
C ALA A 112 8.75 -3.48 -22.18
N GLU A 113 7.48 -3.83 -22.05
CA GLU A 113 6.66 -4.29 -23.17
C GLU A 113 6.65 -3.24 -24.30
N LEU A 114 6.93 -3.68 -25.52
CA LEU A 114 7.00 -2.82 -26.71
C LEU A 114 5.68 -2.09 -26.91
N GLY A 115 5.67 -0.76 -26.67
CA GLY A 115 4.53 0.11 -26.91
C GLY A 115 3.94 0.77 -25.66
N TYR A 116 4.29 0.31 -24.45
CA TYR A 116 3.93 1.00 -23.21
C TYR A 116 5.00 2.01 -22.79
N LYS A 117 4.60 3.28 -22.74
CA LYS A 117 5.42 4.39 -22.26
C LYS A 117 5.72 4.17 -20.77
N ASN A 118 7.01 4.16 -20.40
CA ASN A 118 7.57 4.11 -19.04
C ASN A 118 6.54 3.87 -17.92
N ASN A 119 6.31 2.59 -17.59
CA ASN A 119 5.46 2.24 -16.47
C ASN A 119 6.12 2.74 -15.17
N LEU A 120 5.34 3.28 -14.24
CA LEU A 120 5.88 3.82 -12.98
C LEU A 120 6.44 2.69 -12.09
N MET A 121 5.95 1.47 -12.28
CA MET A 121 6.43 0.26 -11.62
C MET A 121 6.94 -0.73 -12.65
N SER A 122 8.08 -1.34 -12.34
CA SER A 122 8.68 -2.43 -13.12
C SER A 122 8.67 -3.71 -12.30
N GLU A 123 8.54 -4.85 -12.98
CA GLU A 123 8.71 -6.16 -12.37
C GLU A 123 10.20 -6.52 -12.31
N TYR A 124 10.62 -7.01 -11.15
CA TYR A 124 11.97 -7.53 -10.91
C TYR A 124 11.86 -9.03 -10.62
N VAL A 125 12.59 -9.84 -11.38
CA VAL A 125 12.51 -11.30 -11.35
C VAL A 125 13.86 -11.97 -11.11
N ILE A 126 13.86 -13.18 -10.57
CA ILE A 126 15.08 -14.00 -10.41
C ILE A 126 15.58 -14.49 -11.78
N ASP A 127 14.66 -14.93 -12.65
CA ASP A 127 14.94 -15.40 -14.01
C ASP A 127 14.07 -14.62 -15.00
N LEU A 128 14.65 -14.12 -16.10
CA LEU A 128 13.93 -13.41 -17.17
C LEU A 128 12.81 -14.25 -17.81
N LYS A 129 12.86 -15.58 -17.67
CA LYS A 129 11.75 -16.48 -18.08
C LYS A 129 10.48 -16.27 -17.25
N GLU A 130 10.59 -15.66 -16.07
CA GLU A 130 9.45 -15.33 -15.20
C GLU A 130 8.84 -13.96 -15.51
N CYS A 131 9.46 -13.16 -16.39
CA CYS A 131 8.82 -11.98 -16.93
C CYS A 131 7.55 -12.40 -17.67
N SER A 132 6.43 -11.73 -17.40
CA SER A 132 5.19 -12.03 -18.12
C SER A 132 5.40 -11.78 -19.61
N VAL A 133 5.51 -12.86 -20.38
CA VAL A 133 5.38 -12.79 -21.84
C VAL A 133 3.89 -12.84 -22.12
N ASN A 134 3.26 -11.66 -22.18
CA ASN A 134 1.99 -11.49 -22.86
C ASN A 134 2.23 -10.81 -24.21
#